data_AF-A0A6N6MCD7-F1
#
_entry.id   AF-A0A6N6MCD7-F1
#
_cell.length_a   1.000
_cell.length_b   1.000
_cell.length_c   1.000
_cell.angle_alpha   90.00
_cell.angle_beta   90.00
_cell.angle_gamma   90.00
#
_symmetry.space_group_name_H-M   'P 1'
#
loop_
_entity.id
_entity.type
_entity.pdbx_description
1 polymer ?
#
loop_
_entity_poly.entity_id
_entity_poly.type
_entity_poly.pdbx_seq_one_letter_code
_entity_poly.pdbx_strand_id
1 'polypeptide(L)'
;MKNIITNTRKGFLMVTLFATLLSFAKEATFYTVDVEAKKTTLTLDNAKEGSLLSLKNAAGKVICSETIKTTGKYTREFDLSFLSNGKYMFELEKDLEIKEIPFTVQSGVAAFNKYEEKTVYKPFIRVADDMLFISKLAIDGEPLDIEIVYTPRNGFNSHVVVSEKITDTEKIERAYKLSGINEGTYKVVLYTAHRKFEKEI
;
A
#
# COMPACT_ATOMS: atom_id res chain seq x y z
N MET A 1 -10.09 -2.19 60.24
CA MET A 1 -9.52 -1.34 59.16
C MET A 1 -8.16 -1.83 58.58
N LYS A 2 -7.63 -3.00 58.97
CA LYS A 2 -6.32 -3.51 58.47
C LYS A 2 -6.34 -4.16 57.07
N ASN A 3 -7.50 -4.62 56.59
CA ASN A 3 -7.63 -5.37 55.33
C ASN A 3 -7.83 -4.49 54.08
N ILE A 4 -8.19 -3.22 54.25
CA ILE A 4 -8.41 -2.29 53.12
C ILE A 4 -7.06 -1.86 52.53
N ILE A 5 -6.05 -1.61 53.38
CA ILE A 5 -4.70 -1.20 52.98
C ILE A 5 -3.95 -2.33 52.25
N THR A 6 -4.24 -3.59 52.57
CA THR A 6 -3.62 -4.75 51.91
C THR A 6 -4.18 -4.99 50.51
N ASN A 7 -5.49 -4.76 50.31
CA ASN A 7 -6.12 -4.90 49.00
C ASN A 7 -5.77 -3.74 48.04
N THR A 8 -5.61 -2.51 48.55
CA THR A 8 -5.14 -1.37 47.73
C THR A 8 -3.70 -1.54 47.25
N ARG A 9 -2.81 -2.13 48.06
CA ARG A 9 -1.44 -2.47 47.62
C ARG A 9 -1.41 -3.47 46.48
N LYS A 10 -2.27 -4.50 46.52
CA LYS A 10 -2.41 -5.49 45.44
C LYS A 10 -3.01 -4.86 44.17
N GLY A 11 -4.00 -3.97 44.33
CA GLY A 11 -4.58 -3.21 43.22
C GLY A 11 -3.55 -2.31 42.53
N PHE A 12 -2.72 -1.60 43.30
CA PHE A 12 -1.66 -0.75 42.74
C PHE A 12 -0.62 -1.56 41.97
N LEU A 13 -0.22 -2.73 42.49
CA LEU A 13 0.69 -3.66 41.80
C LEU A 13 0.12 -4.19 40.48
N MET A 14 -1.19 -4.40 40.43
CA MET A 14 -1.87 -4.87 39.22
C MET A 14 -1.93 -3.75 38.17
N VAL A 15 -2.23 -2.51 38.57
CA VAL A 15 -2.25 -1.33 37.69
C VAL A 15 -0.87 -1.05 37.10
N THR A 16 0.21 -1.14 37.90
CA THR A 16 1.57 -0.95 37.40
C THR A 16 1.99 -2.05 36.42
N LEU A 17 1.61 -3.31 36.66
CA LEU A 17 1.87 -4.41 35.73
C LEU A 17 1.16 -4.20 34.37
N PHE A 18 -0.13 -3.82 34.38
CA PHE A 18 -0.86 -3.52 33.15
C PHE A 18 -0.32 -2.29 32.42
N ALA A 19 0.15 -1.26 33.14
CA ALA A 19 0.78 -0.10 32.53
C ALA A 19 2.06 -0.45 31.75
N THR A 20 2.85 -1.43 32.21
CA THR A 20 4.07 -1.85 31.49
C THR A 20 3.81 -2.63 30.20
N LEU A 21 2.63 -3.24 30.04
CA LEU A 21 2.27 -3.98 28.82
C LEU A 21 1.87 -3.06 27.66
N LEU A 22 1.56 -1.80 27.92
CA LEU A 22 1.14 -0.83 26.89
C LEU A 22 2.32 -0.18 26.14
N SER A 23 3.54 -0.28 26.66
CA SER A 23 4.58 0.67 26.27
C SER A 23 5.47 0.30 25.08
N PHE A 24 5.46 -0.91 24.51
CA PHE A 24 6.40 -1.21 23.42
C PHE A 24 5.87 -2.18 22.36
N ALA A 25 4.87 -1.73 21.59
CA ALA A 25 4.73 -2.22 20.23
C ALA A 25 5.63 -1.35 19.33
N LYS A 26 6.86 -1.79 19.08
CA LYS A 26 7.69 -1.20 18.02
C LYS A 26 7.12 -1.66 16.70
N GLU A 27 6.67 -0.72 15.87
CA GLU A 27 6.19 -1.04 14.53
C GLU A 27 7.31 -1.75 13.76
N ALA A 28 7.03 -2.95 13.26
CA ALA A 28 8.00 -3.72 12.52
C ALA A 28 8.24 -3.02 11.18
N THR A 29 9.39 -2.37 11.03
CA THR A 29 9.81 -1.79 9.75
C THR A 29 9.98 -2.92 8.75
N PHE A 30 9.38 -2.81 7.56
CA PHE A 30 9.49 -3.85 6.52
C PHE A 30 10.81 -3.81 5.76
N TYR A 31 11.64 -2.80 6.03
CA TYR A 31 12.93 -2.60 5.42
C TYR A 31 13.93 -1.94 6.39
N THR A 32 15.20 -2.03 6.03
CA THR A 32 16.31 -1.27 6.61
C THR A 32 17.11 -0.62 5.48
N VAL A 33 17.66 0.57 5.74
CA VAL A 33 18.57 1.25 4.84
C VAL A 33 19.83 1.63 5.59
N ASP A 34 20.97 1.34 4.97
CA ASP A 34 22.28 1.80 5.40
C ASP A 34 22.89 2.72 4.34
N VAL A 35 23.55 3.79 4.77
CA VAL A 35 24.16 4.79 3.89
C VAL A 35 25.61 5.01 4.30
N GLU A 36 26.53 4.42 3.54
CA GLU A 36 27.98 4.53 3.76
C GLU A 36 28.64 5.18 2.54
N ALA A 37 29.27 6.34 2.74
CA ALA A 37 30.16 6.98 1.76
C ALA A 37 29.62 7.01 0.30
N LYS A 38 28.32 7.35 0.13
CA LYS A 38 27.53 7.43 -1.12
C LYS A 38 26.94 6.13 -1.66
N LYS A 39 27.21 5.00 -1.02
CA LYS A 39 26.48 3.75 -1.27
C LYS A 39 25.25 3.70 -0.37
N THR A 40 24.15 3.21 -0.92
CA THR A 40 22.90 3.00 -0.18
C THR A 40 22.50 1.55 -0.29
N THR A 41 22.47 0.85 0.83
CA THR A 41 22.07 -0.55 0.91
C THR A 41 20.64 -0.63 1.43
N LEU A 42 19.71 -1.03 0.56
CA LEU A 42 18.32 -1.28 0.91
C LEU A 42 18.14 -2.78 1.19
N THR A 43 17.62 -3.11 2.37
CA THR A 43 17.25 -4.47 2.74
C THR A 43 15.76 -4.53 3.01
N LEU A 44 15.04 -5.36 2.28
CA LEU A 44 13.62 -5.68 2.47
C LEU A 44 13.51 -6.97 3.26
N ASP A 45 12.76 -6.99 4.35
CA ASP A 45 12.69 -8.17 5.23
C ASP A 45 11.74 -9.25 4.69
N ASN A 46 10.67 -8.82 4.01
CA ASN A 46 9.61 -9.69 3.48
C ASN A 46 9.31 -9.35 2.01
N ALA A 47 10.31 -9.50 1.14
CA ALA A 47 10.13 -9.45 -0.29
C ALA A 47 9.42 -10.71 -0.79
N LYS A 48 8.68 -10.58 -1.89
CA LYS A 48 8.01 -11.70 -2.56
C LYS A 48 8.58 -11.84 -3.97
N GLU A 49 8.85 -13.06 -4.40
CA GLU A 49 9.22 -13.32 -5.79
C GLU A 49 8.16 -12.73 -6.74
N GLY A 50 8.61 -12.06 -7.79
CA GLY A 50 7.76 -11.37 -8.75
C GLY A 50 7.44 -9.91 -8.38
N SER A 51 7.77 -9.47 -7.16
CA SER A 51 7.62 -8.04 -6.79
C SER A 51 8.53 -7.15 -7.64
N LEU A 52 8.07 -5.95 -7.96
CA LEU A 52 8.85 -4.96 -8.69
C LEU A 52 9.43 -3.93 -7.72
N LEU A 53 10.76 -3.81 -7.69
CA LEU A 53 11.46 -2.74 -6.99
C LEU A 53 11.83 -1.66 -8.00
N SER A 54 11.43 -0.42 -7.77
CA SER A 54 11.69 0.72 -8.67
C SER A 54 12.29 1.89 -7.91
N LEU A 55 13.24 2.59 -8.53
CA LEU A 55 13.68 3.92 -8.13
C LEU A 55 12.94 4.95 -8.98
N LYS A 56 12.27 5.90 -8.34
CA LYS A 56 11.50 6.97 -9.00
C LYS A 56 11.96 8.36 -8.56
N ASN A 57 11.81 9.34 -9.45
CA ASN A 57 11.98 10.74 -9.10
C ASN A 57 10.71 11.34 -8.46
N ALA A 58 10.77 12.62 -8.06
CA ALA A 58 9.66 13.37 -7.47
C ALA A 58 8.37 13.40 -8.32
N ALA A 59 8.47 13.24 -9.64
CA ALA A 59 7.33 13.22 -10.55
C ALA A 59 6.76 11.80 -10.75
N GLY A 60 7.26 10.79 -10.04
CA GLY A 60 6.86 9.39 -10.18
C GLY A 60 7.45 8.69 -11.42
N LYS A 61 8.36 9.34 -12.16
CA LYS A 61 9.03 8.74 -13.32
C LYS A 61 10.04 7.70 -12.83
N VAL A 62 9.96 6.48 -13.37
CA VAL A 62 10.91 5.40 -13.12
C VAL A 62 12.28 5.75 -13.71
N ILE A 63 13.31 5.70 -12.88
CA ILE A 63 14.72 5.85 -13.24
C ILE A 63 15.34 4.48 -13.50
N CYS A 64 15.12 3.53 -12.59
CA CYS A 64 15.49 2.13 -12.77
C CYS A 64 14.48 1.22 -12.05
N SER A 65 14.39 -0.03 -12.50
CA SER A 65 13.55 -1.03 -11.85
C SER A 65 14.10 -2.44 -12.06
N GLU A 66 13.74 -3.33 -11.15
CA GLU A 66 14.08 -4.76 -11.21
C GLU A 66 12.98 -5.63 -10.61
N THR A 67 12.79 -6.82 -11.17
CA THR A 67 11.88 -7.82 -10.59
C THR A 67 12.65 -8.69 -9.61
N ILE A 68 12.19 -8.73 -8.37
CA ILE A 68 12.75 -9.57 -7.31
C ILE A 68 12.52 -11.05 -7.66
N LYS A 69 13.58 -11.85 -7.59
CA LYS A 69 13.57 -13.28 -7.95
C LYS A 69 13.49 -14.24 -6.76
N THR A 70 13.44 -13.70 -5.54
CA THR A 70 13.45 -14.50 -4.31
C THR A 70 12.37 -14.01 -3.34
N THR A 71 11.91 -14.91 -2.47
CA THR A 71 11.01 -14.59 -1.36
C THR A 71 11.79 -14.53 -0.05
N GLY A 72 11.38 -13.66 0.86
CA GLY A 72 12.03 -13.43 2.16
C GLY A 72 12.93 -12.20 2.14
N LYS A 73 14.09 -12.29 2.79
CA LYS A 73 15.03 -11.18 2.89
C LYS A 73 15.68 -10.89 1.53
N TYR A 74 15.60 -9.65 1.08
CA TYR A 74 16.21 -9.18 -0.18
C TYR A 74 17.07 -7.95 0.10
N THR A 75 18.32 -7.96 -0.36
CA THR A 75 19.25 -6.83 -0.16
C THR A 75 19.77 -6.36 -1.51
N ARG A 76 19.76 -5.03 -1.71
CA ARG A 76 20.23 -4.38 -2.91
C ARG A 76 21.04 -3.13 -2.59
N GLU A 77 22.20 -3.01 -3.22
CA GLU A 77 23.03 -1.82 -3.16
C GLU A 77 22.73 -0.89 -4.33
N PHE A 78 22.67 0.40 -4.04
CA PHE A 78 22.48 1.47 -5.00
C PHE A 78 23.61 2.50 -4.87
N ASP A 79 24.21 2.87 -6.00
CA ASP A 79 25.03 4.08 -6.10
C ASP A 79 24.14 5.25 -6.50
N LEU A 80 23.77 6.07 -5.51
CA LEU A 80 22.89 7.22 -5.70
C LEU A 80 23.66 8.51 -5.98
N SER A 81 24.98 8.44 -6.11
CA SER A 81 25.84 9.63 -6.33
C SER A 81 25.61 10.31 -7.68
N PHE A 82 25.07 9.58 -8.66
CA PHE A 82 24.71 10.09 -9.99
C PHE A 82 23.40 10.89 -9.99
N LEU A 83 22.61 10.84 -8.92
CA LEU A 83 21.37 11.58 -8.81
C LEU A 83 21.64 13.04 -8.47
N SER A 84 20.96 13.96 -9.15
CA SER A 84 20.96 15.36 -8.79
C SER A 84 20.27 15.59 -7.45
N ASN A 85 20.60 16.69 -6.78
CA ASN A 85 19.90 17.08 -5.55
C ASN A 85 18.38 17.14 -5.78
N GLY A 86 17.61 16.51 -4.89
CA GLY A 86 16.16 16.44 -5.06
C GLY A 86 15.48 15.34 -4.26
N LYS A 87 14.18 15.14 -4.53
CA LYS A 87 13.36 14.11 -3.91
C LYS A 87 13.23 12.90 -4.83
N TYR A 88 13.31 11.71 -4.22
CA TYR A 88 13.22 10.42 -4.88
C TYR A 88 12.47 9.45 -3.98
N MET A 89 12.13 8.28 -4.51
CA MET A 89 11.58 7.19 -3.72
C MET A 89 12.01 5.84 -4.28
N PHE A 90 12.18 4.87 -3.39
CA PHE A 90 12.05 3.47 -3.78
C PHE A 90 10.59 3.06 -3.67
N GLU A 91 10.09 2.36 -4.68
CA GLU A 91 8.75 1.78 -4.69
C GLU A 91 8.89 0.25 -4.77
N LEU A 92 8.32 -0.45 -3.80
CA LEU A 92 8.16 -1.89 -3.83
C LEU A 92 6.70 -2.23 -4.14
N GLU A 93 6.45 -2.62 -5.38
CA GLU A 93 5.14 -3.06 -5.84
C GLU A 93 5.02 -4.59 -5.71
N LYS A 94 4.06 -5.03 -4.88
CA LYS A 94 3.68 -6.44 -4.69
C LYS A 94 2.27 -6.68 -5.26
N ASP A 95 1.76 -7.90 -5.08
CA ASP A 95 0.45 -8.31 -5.58
C ASP A 95 -0.71 -7.45 -5.06
N LEU A 96 -0.73 -7.14 -3.75
CA LEU A 96 -1.84 -6.48 -3.07
C LEU A 96 -1.48 -5.13 -2.44
N GLU A 97 -0.20 -4.78 -2.39
CA GLU A 97 0.27 -3.55 -1.77
C GLU A 97 1.41 -2.94 -2.58
N ILE A 98 1.56 -1.63 -2.44
CA ILE A 98 2.69 -0.84 -2.95
C ILE A 98 3.26 -0.11 -1.75
N LYS A 99 4.57 -0.24 -1.52
CA LYS A 99 5.27 0.47 -0.45
C LYS A 99 6.19 1.52 -1.04
N GLU A 100 6.02 2.76 -0.60
CA GLU A 100 6.79 3.92 -1.03
C GLU A 100 7.75 4.32 0.09
N ILE A 101 9.05 4.34 -0.23
CA ILE A 101 10.15 4.68 0.67
C ILE A 101 10.80 5.97 0.14
N PRO A 102 10.32 7.15 0.56
CA PRO A 102 10.86 8.42 0.08
C PRO A 102 12.20 8.76 0.72
N PHE A 103 13.03 9.45 -0.05
CA PHE A 103 14.31 9.98 0.40
C PHE A 103 14.70 11.23 -0.38
N THR A 104 15.64 11.99 0.18
CA THR A 104 16.24 13.15 -0.50
C THR A 104 17.70 12.87 -0.81
N VAL A 105 18.18 13.37 -1.95
CA VAL A 105 19.60 13.36 -2.28
C VAL A 105 20.14 14.78 -2.10
N GLN A 106 21.25 14.90 -1.37
CA GLN A 106 22.01 16.13 -1.24
C GLN A 106 23.50 15.80 -1.42
N SER A 107 24.14 16.41 -2.41
CA SER A 107 25.57 16.22 -2.72
C SER A 107 25.95 14.74 -2.92
N GLY A 108 25.05 13.96 -3.52
CA GLY A 108 25.22 12.52 -3.77
C GLY A 108 25.03 11.62 -2.54
N VAL A 109 24.49 12.14 -1.43
CA VAL A 109 24.16 11.38 -0.23
C VAL A 109 22.65 11.34 -0.05
N ALA A 110 22.10 10.14 0.17
CA ALA A 110 20.68 9.93 0.41
C ALA A 110 20.32 10.04 1.90
N ALA A 111 19.23 10.75 2.19
CA ALA A 111 18.64 10.88 3.52
C ALA A 111 17.19 10.40 3.49
N PHE A 112 16.90 9.34 4.26
CA PHE A 112 15.60 8.67 4.32
C PHE A 112 14.76 9.22 5.48
N ASN A 113 13.47 9.42 5.24
CA ASN A 113 12.51 9.82 6.27
C ASN A 113 11.47 8.72 6.48
N LYS A 114 11.57 7.99 7.59
CA LYS A 114 10.65 6.91 7.93
C LYS A 114 9.21 7.38 8.15
N TYR A 115 9.03 8.64 8.56
CA TYR A 115 7.71 9.21 8.81
C TYR A 115 6.95 9.57 7.52
N GLU A 116 7.63 9.55 6.37
CA GLU A 116 7.01 9.79 5.06
C GLU A 116 6.74 8.49 4.29
N GLU A 117 7.03 7.33 4.87
CA GLU A 117 6.70 6.04 4.27
C GLU A 117 5.20 5.93 4.04
N LYS A 118 4.81 5.41 2.86
CA LYS A 118 3.42 5.19 2.51
C LYS A 118 3.20 3.75 2.05
N THR A 119 2.13 3.13 2.53
CA THR A 119 1.63 1.86 1.99
C THR A 119 0.29 2.09 1.31
N VAL A 120 0.22 1.80 0.01
CA VAL A 120 -1.00 1.83 -0.78
C VAL A 120 -1.48 0.40 -0.96
N TYR A 121 -2.66 0.06 -0.43
CA TYR A 121 -3.29 -1.22 -0.72
C TYR A 121 -4.05 -1.14 -2.04
N LYS A 122 -3.77 -2.10 -2.92
CA LYS A 122 -4.42 -2.21 -4.23
C LYS A 122 -5.87 -2.63 -4.03
N PRO A 123 -6.81 -2.06 -4.79
CA PRO A 123 -8.17 -2.56 -4.79
C PRO A 123 -8.22 -3.95 -5.44
N PHE A 124 -9.10 -4.81 -4.95
CA PHE A 124 -9.28 -6.17 -5.43
C PHE A 124 -10.67 -6.35 -6.02
N ILE A 125 -10.73 -6.99 -7.19
CA ILE A 125 -11.98 -7.27 -7.91
C ILE A 125 -12.23 -8.78 -7.97
N ARG A 126 -13.36 -9.21 -7.41
CA ARG A 126 -13.86 -10.58 -7.49
C ARG A 126 -15.21 -10.59 -8.19
N VAL A 127 -15.41 -11.55 -9.08
CA VAL A 127 -16.71 -11.82 -9.71
C VAL A 127 -17.12 -13.22 -9.30
N ALA A 128 -18.37 -13.37 -8.88
CA ALA A 128 -18.99 -14.67 -8.64
C ALA A 128 -20.41 -14.61 -9.20
N ASP A 129 -20.73 -15.52 -10.11
CA ASP A 129 -21.96 -15.50 -10.89
C ASP A 129 -22.16 -14.12 -11.56
N ASP A 130 -23.25 -13.44 -11.26
CA ASP A 130 -23.58 -12.09 -11.74
C ASP A 130 -23.34 -11.01 -10.69
N MET A 131 -22.50 -11.29 -9.69
CA MET A 131 -22.12 -10.35 -8.64
C MET A 131 -20.66 -9.94 -8.77
N LEU A 132 -20.43 -8.62 -8.83
CA LEU A 132 -19.13 -7.98 -8.79
C LEU A 132 -18.87 -7.45 -7.38
N PHE A 133 -17.75 -7.87 -6.79
CA PHE A 133 -17.27 -7.41 -5.48
C PHE A 133 -15.99 -6.60 -5.66
N ILE A 134 -15.95 -5.43 -5.02
CA ILE A 134 -14.78 -4.56 -4.97
C ILE A 134 -14.42 -4.35 -3.50
N SER A 135 -13.16 -4.58 -3.15
CA SER A 135 -12.64 -4.34 -1.79
C SER A 135 -11.30 -3.61 -1.81
N LYS A 136 -11.10 -2.66 -0.90
CA LYS A 136 -9.83 -1.98 -0.67
C LYS A 136 -9.66 -1.64 0.82
N LEU A 137 -8.45 -1.85 1.33
CA LEU A 137 -8.02 -1.23 2.59
C LEU A 137 -7.55 0.20 2.30
N ALA A 138 -8.06 1.16 3.04
CA ALA A 138 -7.81 2.58 2.87
C ALA A 138 -7.50 3.21 4.24
N ILE A 139 -6.55 2.63 4.97
CA ILE A 139 -6.22 2.97 6.37
C ILE A 139 -5.97 4.48 6.56
N ASP A 140 -5.41 5.14 5.55
CA ASP A 140 -5.13 6.58 5.51
C ASP A 140 -6.29 7.42 4.93
N GLY A 141 -7.47 6.82 4.75
CA GLY A 141 -8.64 7.42 4.11
C GLY A 141 -8.50 7.58 2.60
N GLU A 142 -7.51 6.93 1.97
CA GLU A 142 -7.23 7.09 0.54
C GLU A 142 -8.46 6.76 -0.33
N PRO A 143 -8.86 7.69 -1.23
CA PRO A 143 -10.10 7.55 -1.96
C PRO A 143 -10.03 6.43 -3.01
N LEU A 144 -11.20 5.90 -3.36
CA LEU A 144 -11.39 4.99 -4.48
C LEU A 144 -12.48 5.54 -5.39
N ASP A 145 -12.10 5.85 -6.62
CA ASP A 145 -13.04 6.14 -7.70
C ASP A 145 -13.36 4.81 -8.40
N ILE A 146 -14.64 4.54 -8.63
CA ILE A 146 -15.14 3.32 -9.25
C ILE A 146 -16.02 3.70 -10.43
N GLU A 147 -15.64 3.23 -11.61
CA GLU A 147 -16.42 3.33 -12.82
C GLU A 147 -16.69 1.92 -13.36
N ILE A 148 -17.94 1.62 -13.69
CA ILE A 148 -18.33 0.37 -14.36
C ILE A 148 -18.99 0.75 -15.67
N VAL A 149 -18.43 0.25 -16.75
CA VAL A 149 -18.89 0.48 -18.12
C VAL A 149 -19.47 -0.82 -18.65
N TYR A 150 -20.66 -0.75 -19.24
CA TYR A 150 -21.29 -1.89 -19.93
C TYR A 150 -21.27 -1.65 -21.44
N THR A 151 -20.91 -2.69 -22.20
CA THR A 151 -20.96 -2.70 -23.66
C THR A 151 -21.88 -3.84 -24.12
N PRO A 152 -23.05 -3.56 -24.72
CA PRO A 152 -23.93 -4.61 -25.21
C PRO A 152 -23.27 -5.42 -26.34
N ARG A 153 -23.49 -6.74 -26.38
CA ARG A 153 -22.90 -7.64 -27.40
C ARG A 153 -23.22 -7.22 -28.83
N ASN A 154 -24.44 -6.74 -29.06
CA ASN A 154 -24.93 -6.32 -30.37
C ASN A 154 -24.95 -4.79 -30.53
N GLY A 155 -24.36 -4.05 -29.58
CA GLY A 155 -24.30 -2.59 -29.58
C GLY A 155 -22.87 -2.11 -29.86
N PHE A 156 -22.76 -0.95 -30.50
CA PHE A 156 -21.46 -0.30 -30.72
C PHE A 156 -21.10 0.68 -29.60
N ASN A 157 -22.05 1.03 -28.73
CA ASN A 157 -21.87 2.08 -27.73
C ASN A 157 -21.76 1.47 -26.34
N SER A 158 -20.63 1.76 -25.69
CA SER A 158 -20.45 1.55 -24.27
C SER A 158 -21.12 2.67 -23.48
N HIS A 159 -21.60 2.37 -22.28
CA HIS A 159 -22.19 3.35 -21.37
C HIS A 159 -21.83 3.03 -19.93
N VAL A 160 -21.54 4.09 -19.16
CA VAL A 160 -21.26 4.03 -17.73
C VAL A 160 -22.54 3.65 -16.99
N VAL A 161 -22.51 2.55 -16.25
CA VAL A 161 -23.62 2.06 -15.43
C VAL A 161 -23.41 2.34 -13.95
N VAL A 162 -22.16 2.56 -13.51
CA VAL A 162 -21.81 3.00 -12.16
C VAL A 162 -20.68 4.03 -12.25
N SER A 163 -20.81 5.10 -11.48
CA SER A 163 -19.76 6.09 -11.24
C SER A 163 -19.87 6.56 -9.80
N GLU A 164 -18.96 6.14 -8.95
CA GLU A 164 -18.90 6.56 -7.55
C GLU A 164 -17.50 6.96 -7.14
N LYS A 165 -17.42 7.81 -6.12
CA LYS A 165 -16.19 8.17 -5.42
C LYS A 165 -16.40 7.95 -3.94
N ILE A 166 -15.51 7.18 -3.33
CA ILE A 166 -15.57 6.82 -1.92
C ILE A 166 -14.36 7.45 -1.25
N THR A 167 -14.60 8.22 -0.18
CA THR A 167 -13.57 8.94 0.59
C THR A 167 -13.76 8.66 2.08
N ASP A 168 -12.74 9.01 2.88
CA ASP A 168 -12.84 9.12 4.35
C ASP A 168 -13.32 7.85 5.07
N THR A 169 -12.90 6.68 4.60
CA THR A 169 -13.16 5.38 5.24
C THR A 169 -11.90 4.53 5.22
N GLU A 170 -11.67 3.79 6.32
CA GLU A 170 -10.52 2.89 6.48
C GLU A 170 -10.62 1.61 5.63
N LYS A 171 -11.85 1.28 5.21
CA LYS A 171 -12.18 0.09 4.44
C LYS A 171 -13.28 0.38 3.46
N ILE A 172 -13.10 -0.07 2.23
CA ILE A 172 -14.05 0.09 1.13
C ILE A 172 -14.50 -1.28 0.69
N GLU A 173 -15.80 -1.53 0.71
CA GLU A 173 -16.45 -2.74 0.23
C GLU A 173 -17.70 -2.37 -0.57
N ARG A 174 -17.81 -2.93 -1.77
CA ARG A 174 -18.95 -2.72 -2.68
C ARG A 174 -19.33 -4.03 -3.34
N ALA A 175 -20.64 -4.18 -3.58
CA ALA A 175 -21.20 -5.29 -4.32
C ALA A 175 -22.18 -4.76 -5.37
N TYR A 176 -22.02 -5.20 -6.61
CA TYR A 176 -22.81 -4.78 -7.76
C TYR A 176 -23.43 -5.99 -8.44
N LYS A 177 -24.72 -5.90 -8.77
CA LYS A 177 -25.41 -6.88 -9.61
C LYS A 177 -25.17 -6.54 -11.09
N LEU A 178 -24.63 -7.48 -11.84
CA LEU A 178 -24.35 -7.37 -13.28
C LEU A 178 -25.48 -8.01 -14.09
N SER A 179 -26.67 -7.42 -14.05
CA SER A 179 -27.88 -8.00 -14.66
C SER A 179 -27.76 -8.31 -16.17
N GLY A 180 -26.83 -7.67 -16.89
CA GLY A 180 -26.57 -7.88 -18.32
C GLY A 180 -25.34 -8.73 -18.64
N ILE A 181 -24.83 -9.53 -17.70
CA ILE A 181 -23.55 -10.26 -17.88
C ILE A 181 -23.58 -11.24 -19.06
N ASN A 182 -24.76 -11.76 -19.41
CA ASN A 182 -24.94 -12.66 -20.56
C ASN A 182 -25.27 -11.93 -21.87
N GLU A 183 -25.41 -10.62 -21.83
CA GLU A 183 -25.90 -9.77 -22.94
C GLU A 183 -24.84 -8.81 -23.47
N GLY A 184 -23.67 -8.76 -22.82
CA GLY A 184 -22.57 -7.87 -23.18
C GLY A 184 -21.36 -8.09 -22.28
N THR A 185 -20.45 -7.12 -22.26
CA THR A 185 -19.23 -7.14 -21.44
C THR A 185 -19.22 -5.98 -20.47
N TYR A 186 -18.62 -6.19 -19.30
CA TYR A 186 -18.38 -5.13 -18.33
C TYR A 186 -16.90 -4.80 -18.26
N LYS A 187 -16.59 -3.51 -18.19
CA LYS A 187 -15.26 -3.02 -17.84
C LYS A 187 -15.35 -2.28 -16.52
N VAL A 188 -14.63 -2.78 -15.52
CA VAL A 188 -14.49 -2.15 -14.22
C VAL A 188 -13.19 -1.37 -14.21
N VAL A 189 -13.27 -0.08 -13.90
CA VAL A 189 -12.13 0.83 -13.78
C VAL A 189 -12.11 1.38 -12.36
N LEU A 190 -11.02 1.11 -11.66
CA LEU A 190 -10.79 1.60 -10.31
C LEU A 190 -9.61 2.55 -10.34
N TYR A 191 -9.74 3.71 -9.69
CA TYR A 191 -8.66 4.68 -9.59
C TYR A 191 -8.43 5.07 -8.14
N THR A 192 -7.17 4.96 -7.71
CA THR A 192 -6.72 5.29 -6.36
C THR A 192 -5.22 5.51 -6.37
N ALA A 193 -4.69 6.34 -5.47
CA ALA A 193 -3.25 6.59 -5.37
C ALA A 193 -2.56 6.97 -6.70
N HIS A 194 -3.24 7.73 -7.57
CA HIS A 194 -2.79 8.05 -8.93
C HIS A 194 -2.57 6.85 -9.87
N ARG A 195 -3.18 5.70 -9.54
CA ARG A 195 -3.03 4.44 -10.26
C ARG A 195 -4.39 3.94 -10.71
N LYS A 196 -4.40 3.32 -11.88
CA LYS A 196 -5.57 2.77 -12.53
C LYS A 196 -5.50 1.24 -12.51
N PHE A 197 -6.58 0.61 -12.06
CA PHE A 197 -6.75 -0.85 -12.06
C PHE A 197 -7.97 -1.17 -12.89
N GLU A 198 -7.83 -2.06 -13.87
CA GLU A 198 -8.92 -2.40 -14.78
C GLU A 198 -9.16 -3.90 -14.80
N LYS A 199 -10.42 -4.30 -14.98
CA LYS A 199 -10.80 -5.68 -15.24
C LYS A 199 -11.96 -5.73 -16.23
N GLU A 200 -11.80 -6.53 -17.26
CA GLU A 200 -12.91 -6.92 -18.15
C GLU A 200 -13.57 -8.19 -17.60
N ILE A 201 -14.90 -8.23 -17.68
CA ILE A 201 -15.78 -9.29 -17.19
C ILE A 201 -16.70 -9.70 -18.34
#